data_AF-A0A0C1H630-F1
#
_entry.id   AF-A0A0C1H630-F1
#
_cell.length_a   1.000
_cell.length_b   1.000
_cell.length_c   1.000
_cell.angle_alpha   90.00
_cell.angle_beta   90.00
_cell.angle_gamma   90.00
#
_symmetry.space_group_name_H-M   'P 1'
#
loop_
_entity.id
_entity.type
_entity.pdbx_description
1 polymer ?
#
loop_
_entity_poly.entity_id
_entity_poly.type
_entity_poly.pdbx_seq_one_letter_code
_entity_poly.pdbx_strand_id
1 'polypeptide(L)'
;MDKDTNSFDLLFLIFFILFLKDENAKKVIPTQGNKMHPISSTSIESLPNELLLPILEACAVPSLFSVCKRWHHLLASEAMPSLYKQIGKVHVPQGNVKEQALIVDRIYKLEEKLSEAEKVNAIFRRIFTLAKSFSALVFKVQIEEKRNLTLANYSSYLLNINRLLLWEKLHGGKKYLSREEIKHLPLEKKGELFRNWIEENCGNITALDLSRVGLTCLPPEICQLSQLQTLYLNQNQLTALPAEIGQLSELRGLYLSQNQLTSLPAEICQLSQLQTLDLSENQLTVLPAEIGQLSELQYLYLNQSQLTALPTEIGQLSQLQVLYLNQNQLTSLPAEIGQLSKLTRLYLHQNQLTSLPAEIGRLSKLTRLYLNQNQLASLPAEIGQLFDLQTLELAENPLKDIDEKIRQRFRL
;
A
#
# COMPACT_ATOMS: atom_id res chain seq x y z
N MET A 1 43.26 -8.17 46.77
CA MET A 1 43.64 -6.78 47.11
C MET A 1 44.37 -6.23 45.91
N ASP A 2 43.90 -5.24 45.15
CA ASP A 2 42.84 -4.27 45.40
C ASP A 2 42.28 -3.78 44.05
N LYS A 3 40.94 -3.60 44.01
CA LYS A 3 40.12 -2.55 43.36
C LYS A 3 40.36 -2.24 41.86
N ASP A 4 39.43 -2.52 40.94
CA ASP A 4 38.04 -2.03 40.84
C ASP A 4 37.89 -0.55 41.21
N THR A 5 38.15 0.34 40.24
CA THR A 5 37.75 1.76 40.35
C THR A 5 37.35 2.42 39.02
N ASN A 6 37.39 1.76 37.86
CA ASN A 6 37.03 2.38 36.57
C ASN A 6 35.61 2.08 36.06
N SER A 7 34.85 1.18 36.72
CA SER A 7 33.46 0.88 36.32
C SER A 7 32.46 1.93 36.85
N PHE A 8 32.74 2.51 38.02
CA PHE A 8 31.90 3.54 38.63
C PHE A 8 32.00 4.88 37.91
N ASP A 9 33.19 5.26 37.42
CA ASP A 9 33.37 6.52 36.66
C ASP A 9 32.72 6.49 35.27
N LEU A 10 32.64 5.31 34.63
CA LEU A 10 32.02 5.18 33.31
C LEU A 10 30.49 5.19 33.37
N LEU A 11 29.90 4.56 34.40
CA LEU A 11 28.47 4.67 34.68
C LEU A 11 28.09 6.08 35.14
N PHE A 12 28.95 6.74 35.93
CA PHE A 12 28.77 8.13 36.32
C PHE A 12 28.83 9.08 35.11
N LEU A 13 29.74 8.85 34.15
CA LEU A 13 29.84 9.64 32.92
C LEU A 13 28.65 9.44 31.98
N ILE A 14 28.16 8.20 31.84
CA ILE A 14 26.95 7.89 31.06
C ILE A 14 25.71 8.52 31.72
N PHE A 15 25.60 8.47 33.05
CA PHE A 15 24.50 9.10 33.79
C PHE A 15 24.59 10.63 33.75
N PHE A 16 25.78 11.21 33.79
CA PHE A 16 26.03 12.66 33.72
C PHE A 16 25.71 13.23 32.32
N ILE A 17 26.00 12.47 31.26
CA ILE A 17 25.64 12.81 29.88
C ILE A 17 24.12 12.70 29.65
N LEU A 18 23.45 11.76 30.32
CA LEU A 18 21.98 11.64 30.31
C LEU A 18 21.32 12.77 31.12
N PHE A 19 21.90 13.21 32.22
CA PHE A 19 21.37 14.28 33.09
C PHE A 19 21.54 15.69 32.51
N LEU A 20 22.58 15.95 31.72
CA LEU A 20 22.80 17.26 31.08
C LEU A 20 21.94 17.53 29.83
N LYS A 21 21.15 16.55 29.37
CA LYS A 21 20.24 16.70 28.21
C LYS A 21 18.76 16.93 28.58
N ASP A 22 18.43 17.03 29.87
CA ASP A 22 17.07 17.30 30.33
C ASP A 22 17.01 18.60 31.15
N GLU A 23 16.67 19.72 30.51
CA GLU A 23 16.51 21.02 31.19
C GLU A 23 15.24 21.13 32.06
N ASN A 24 14.38 20.11 32.15
CA ASN A 24 13.11 20.21 32.89
C ASN A 24 13.10 19.55 34.28
N ALA A 25 14.16 18.89 34.72
CA ALA A 25 14.17 18.17 36.00
C ALA A 25 14.91 18.92 37.14
N LYS A 26 14.57 20.19 37.40
CA LYS A 26 14.99 20.91 38.62
C LYS A 26 13.85 20.95 39.63
N LYS A 27 13.72 19.91 40.47
CA LYS A 27 13.29 19.99 41.88
C LYS A 27 13.23 18.60 42.53
N VAL A 28 13.65 18.54 43.80
CA VAL A 28 13.49 17.46 44.81
C VAL A 28 14.70 16.51 45.04
N ILE A 29 15.72 17.02 45.76
CA ILE A 29 16.35 16.61 47.07
C ILE A 29 15.96 15.23 47.69
N PRO A 30 16.70 14.54 48.63
CA PRO A 30 18.14 14.49 49.04
C PRO A 30 18.75 13.06 49.02
N THR A 31 20.05 13.01 49.32
CA THR A 31 20.87 11.85 49.70
C THR A 31 20.28 10.92 50.77
N GLN A 32 20.14 9.62 50.47
CA GLN A 32 20.56 8.49 51.34
C GLN A 32 20.30 7.11 50.71
N GLY A 33 21.34 6.26 50.74
CA GLY A 33 21.24 4.84 51.09
C GLY A 33 20.50 3.86 50.16
N ASN A 34 21.25 3.23 49.26
CA ASN A 34 21.21 1.79 48.92
C ASN A 34 19.86 1.06 48.78
N LYS A 35 19.47 0.85 47.50
CA LYS A 35 19.10 -0.41 46.83
C LYS A 35 18.03 -0.11 45.76
N MET A 36 18.40 -0.19 44.48
CA MET A 36 17.44 -0.09 43.38
C MET A 36 17.23 -1.48 42.75
N HIS A 37 15.96 -1.87 42.66
CA HIS A 37 15.45 -3.08 42.04
C HIS A 37 15.73 -3.13 40.52
N PRO A 38 15.73 -4.32 39.88
CA PRO A 38 16.00 -4.45 38.45
C PRO A 38 14.96 -3.68 37.64
N ILE A 39 15.44 -2.80 36.77
CA ILE A 39 14.63 -1.98 35.87
C ILE A 39 13.99 -2.91 34.84
N SER A 40 12.68 -2.76 34.66
CA SER A 40 11.85 -3.49 33.70
C SER A 40 12.32 -3.30 32.26
N SER A 41 11.99 -4.29 31.43
CA SER A 41 12.32 -4.49 30.00
C SER A 41 11.71 -3.47 29.02
N THR A 42 11.71 -2.20 29.38
CA THR A 42 11.20 -1.12 28.52
C THR A 42 12.36 -0.35 27.91
N SER A 43 12.34 -0.27 26.58
CA SER A 43 12.94 0.77 25.72
C SER A 43 14.46 0.72 25.44
N ILE A 44 14.94 -0.40 24.88
CA ILE A 44 16.16 -0.41 24.03
C ILE A 44 15.82 -0.10 22.56
N GLU A 45 14.61 -0.43 22.12
CA GLU A 45 14.10 -0.18 20.75
C GLU A 45 13.99 1.32 20.39
N SER A 46 14.17 2.22 21.36
CA SER A 46 14.01 3.67 21.20
C SER A 46 15.33 4.46 21.16
N LEU A 47 16.50 3.83 21.26
CA LEU A 47 17.77 4.54 21.34
C LEU A 47 18.34 4.92 19.95
N PRO A 48 18.61 6.22 19.67
CA PRO A 48 19.14 6.67 18.39
C PRO A 48 20.66 6.45 18.25
N ASN A 49 21.12 6.22 17.01
CA ASN A 49 22.52 5.89 16.67
C ASN A 49 23.57 6.99 16.98
N GLU A 50 23.15 8.19 17.33
CA GLU A 50 24.04 9.25 17.86
C GLU A 50 24.68 8.85 19.20
N LEU A 51 24.12 7.85 19.90
CA LEU A 51 24.78 7.18 21.03
C LEU A 51 25.68 6.03 20.57
N LEU A 52 25.38 5.35 19.45
CA LEU A 52 26.16 4.20 18.97
C LEU A 52 27.48 4.58 18.32
N LEU A 53 27.56 5.69 17.58
CA LEU A 53 28.79 6.06 16.87
C LEU A 53 29.95 6.41 17.82
N PRO A 54 29.75 7.23 18.88
CA PRO A 54 30.80 7.51 19.87
C PRO A 54 31.16 6.25 20.70
N ILE A 55 30.18 5.38 20.95
CA ILE A 55 30.41 4.09 21.62
C ILE A 55 31.34 3.22 20.75
N LEU A 56 31.07 3.09 19.45
CA LEU A 56 31.87 2.31 18.51
C LEU A 56 33.27 2.89 18.28
N GLU A 57 33.44 4.22 18.30
CA GLU A 57 34.77 4.86 18.25
C GLU A 57 35.56 4.65 19.55
N ALA A 58 34.90 4.62 20.71
CA ALA A 58 35.52 4.27 21.99
C ALA A 58 35.87 2.76 22.11
N CYS A 59 35.34 1.91 21.21
CA CYS A 59 35.52 0.45 21.22
C CYS A 59 36.85 -0.06 20.63
N ALA A 60 37.83 0.81 20.33
CA ALA A 60 39.17 0.41 19.91
C ALA A 60 40.00 -0.27 21.03
N VAL A 61 39.42 -0.44 22.22
CA VAL A 61 40.04 -1.12 23.37
C VAL A 61 39.60 -2.60 23.39
N PRO A 62 40.51 -3.58 23.59
CA PRO A 62 40.21 -5.02 23.51
C PRO A 62 39.05 -5.52 24.40
N SER A 63 38.75 -4.82 25.49
CA SER A 63 37.63 -5.12 26.40
C SER A 63 36.24 -4.82 25.81
N LEU A 64 36.14 -4.04 24.73
CA LEU A 64 34.91 -3.67 24.05
C LEU A 64 34.61 -4.50 22.79
N PHE A 65 35.57 -5.28 22.27
CA PHE A 65 35.38 -6.12 21.08
C PHE A 65 34.29 -7.20 21.26
N SER A 66 34.20 -7.81 22.45
CA SER A 66 33.15 -8.77 22.79
C SER A 66 31.76 -8.12 22.87
N VAL A 67 31.71 -6.88 23.35
CA VAL A 67 30.50 -6.03 23.39
C VAL A 67 30.10 -5.71 21.95
N CYS A 68 31.01 -5.23 21.10
CA CYS A 68 30.75 -4.99 19.68
C CYS A 68 30.23 -6.24 18.95
N LYS A 69 30.82 -7.43 19.19
CA LYS A 69 30.34 -8.67 18.56
C LYS A 69 28.92 -9.03 19.01
N ARG A 70 28.62 -8.86 20.30
CA ARG A 70 27.28 -9.07 20.86
C ARG A 70 26.27 -8.07 20.32
N TRP A 71 26.66 -6.81 20.15
CA TRP A 71 25.84 -5.77 19.53
C TRP A 71 25.57 -6.02 18.05
N HIS A 72 26.58 -6.39 17.25
CA HIS A 72 26.40 -6.77 15.85
C HIS A 72 25.47 -7.98 15.70
N HIS A 73 25.60 -8.96 16.61
CA HIS A 73 24.69 -10.09 16.66
C HIS A 73 23.26 -9.64 16.94
N LEU A 74 23.01 -8.86 18.01
CA LEU A 74 21.67 -8.37 18.36
C LEU A 74 21.04 -7.51 17.23
N LEU A 75 21.84 -6.68 16.57
CA LEU A 75 21.40 -5.91 15.41
C LEU A 75 20.92 -6.82 14.26
N ALA A 76 21.71 -7.85 13.94
CA ALA A 76 21.40 -8.77 12.85
C ALA A 76 20.28 -9.78 13.20
N SER A 77 20.20 -10.23 14.45
CA SER A 77 19.28 -11.29 14.88
C SER A 77 17.94 -10.80 15.41
N GLU A 78 17.84 -9.54 15.88
CA GLU A 78 16.65 -9.01 16.53
C GLU A 78 16.18 -7.69 15.90
N ALA A 79 17.03 -6.67 15.87
CA ALA A 79 16.61 -5.32 15.47
C ALA A 79 16.22 -5.22 13.98
N MET A 80 17.05 -5.75 13.07
CA MET A 80 16.76 -5.70 11.63
C MET A 80 15.55 -6.58 11.23
N PRO A 81 15.42 -7.83 11.71
CA PRO A 81 14.18 -8.61 11.60
C PRO A 81 12.92 -7.87 12.04
N SER A 82 12.97 -7.23 13.22
CA SER A 82 11.84 -6.46 13.75
C SER A 82 11.50 -5.29 12.83
N LEU A 83 12.50 -4.52 12.39
CA LEU A 83 12.32 -3.40 11.49
C LEU A 83 11.76 -3.83 10.12
N TYR A 84 12.23 -4.96 9.56
CA TYR A 84 11.70 -5.51 8.31
C TYR A 84 10.20 -5.80 8.41
N LYS A 85 9.77 -6.44 9.50
CA LYS A 85 8.36 -6.72 9.77
C LYS A 85 7.55 -5.43 9.96
N GLN A 86 8.11 -4.44 10.65
CA GLN A 86 7.47 -3.13 10.80
C GLN A 86 7.31 -2.40 9.45
N ILE A 87 8.30 -2.46 8.57
CA ILE A 87 8.20 -1.93 7.20
C ILE A 87 7.08 -2.64 6.42
N GLY A 88 6.95 -3.97 6.59
CA GLY A 88 5.83 -4.73 6.04
C GLY A 88 4.47 -4.19 6.48
N LYS A 89 4.31 -3.87 7.77
CA LYS A 89 3.08 -3.30 8.32
C LYS A 89 2.75 -1.91 7.78
N VAL A 90 3.74 -1.09 7.42
CA VAL A 90 3.51 0.23 6.82
C VAL A 90 2.78 0.10 5.48
N HIS A 91 3.11 -0.93 4.71
CA HIS A 91 2.52 -1.17 3.39
C HIS A 91 1.20 -1.93 3.47
N VAL A 92 1.09 -2.90 4.37
CA VAL A 92 -0.06 -3.79 4.49
C VAL A 92 -0.41 -3.97 5.98
N PRO A 93 -1.17 -3.02 6.58
CA PRO A 93 -1.43 -3.02 8.02
C PRO A 93 -2.20 -4.25 8.52
N GLN A 94 -3.11 -4.78 7.70
CA GLN A 94 -4.02 -5.88 8.06
C GLN A 94 -3.56 -7.27 7.54
N GLY A 95 -2.43 -7.33 6.84
CA GLY A 95 -1.94 -8.58 6.24
C GLY A 95 -1.16 -9.44 7.23
N ASN A 96 -1.00 -10.73 6.91
CA ASN A 96 -0.11 -11.59 7.68
C ASN A 96 1.38 -11.31 7.34
N VAL A 97 2.30 -11.82 8.17
CA VAL A 97 3.74 -11.56 8.01
C VAL A 97 4.29 -12.02 6.66
N LYS A 98 3.75 -13.11 6.09
CA LYS A 98 4.20 -13.62 4.78
C LYS A 98 3.75 -12.69 3.66
N GLU A 99 2.49 -12.27 3.66
CA GLU A 99 1.94 -11.31 2.68
C GLU A 99 2.68 -9.98 2.74
N GLN A 100 2.90 -9.45 3.95
CA GLN A 100 3.67 -8.24 4.18
C GLN A 100 5.07 -8.34 3.59
N ALA A 101 5.79 -9.44 3.87
CA ALA A 101 7.12 -9.67 3.34
C ALA A 101 7.13 -9.77 1.81
N LEU A 102 6.18 -10.49 1.22
CA LEU A 102 6.07 -10.70 -0.23
C LEU A 102 5.82 -9.38 -0.97
N ILE A 103 4.99 -8.51 -0.41
CA ILE A 103 4.70 -7.19 -0.96
C ILE A 103 5.92 -6.27 -0.85
N VAL A 104 6.59 -6.24 0.30
CA VAL A 104 7.84 -5.47 0.47
C VAL A 104 8.92 -5.96 -0.50
N ASP A 105 9.12 -7.28 -0.60
CA ASP A 105 10.08 -7.88 -1.53
C ASP A 105 9.78 -7.47 -2.98
N ARG A 106 8.51 -7.44 -3.37
CA ARG A 106 8.09 -7.04 -4.72
C ARG A 106 8.34 -5.55 -5.00
N ILE A 107 7.96 -4.66 -4.09
CA ILE A 107 8.17 -3.20 -4.21
C ILE A 107 9.67 -2.90 -4.39
N TYR A 108 10.49 -3.51 -3.54
CA TYR A 108 11.92 -3.24 -3.51
C TYR A 108 12.74 -4.15 -4.43
N LYS A 109 12.11 -5.12 -5.10
CA LYS A 109 12.73 -6.12 -5.98
C LYS A 109 13.84 -6.90 -5.26
N LEU A 110 13.53 -7.39 -4.06
CA LEU A 110 14.47 -8.09 -3.19
C LEU A 110 14.53 -9.57 -3.57
N GLU A 111 15.73 -10.16 -3.47
CA GLU A 111 15.93 -11.59 -3.71
C GLU A 111 15.48 -12.40 -2.48
N GLU A 112 14.78 -13.51 -2.71
CA GLU A 112 14.19 -14.34 -1.65
C GLU A 112 15.23 -14.88 -0.66
N LYS A 113 16.43 -15.22 -1.13
CA LYS A 113 17.54 -15.78 -0.35
C LYS A 113 18.20 -14.79 0.63
N LEU A 114 17.89 -13.50 0.54
CA LEU A 114 18.47 -12.49 1.42
C LEU A 114 17.95 -12.65 2.85
N SER A 115 18.84 -12.49 3.82
CA SER A 115 18.44 -12.35 5.22
C SER A 115 17.62 -11.07 5.41
N GLU A 116 16.77 -11.01 6.44
CA GLU A 116 15.98 -9.81 6.76
C GLU A 116 16.87 -8.58 6.98
N ALA A 117 18.08 -8.76 7.53
CA ALA A 117 19.07 -7.69 7.67
C ALA A 117 19.58 -7.16 6.32
N GLU A 118 19.88 -8.04 5.37
CA GLU A 118 20.27 -7.63 4.02
C GLU A 118 19.12 -6.95 3.28
N LYS A 119 17.88 -7.43 3.47
CA LYS A 119 16.67 -6.82 2.92
C LYS A 119 16.46 -5.40 3.42
N VAL A 120 16.54 -5.17 4.73
CA VAL A 120 16.45 -3.81 5.32
C VAL A 120 17.53 -2.89 4.74
N ASN A 121 18.77 -3.37 4.68
CA ASN A 121 19.86 -2.58 4.09
C ASN A 121 19.60 -2.23 2.62
N ALA A 122 19.09 -3.17 1.82
CA ALA A 122 18.74 -2.93 0.42
C ALA A 122 17.60 -1.90 0.28
N ILE A 123 16.56 -1.98 1.13
CA ILE A 123 15.44 -1.03 1.18
C ILE A 123 15.95 0.39 1.42
N PHE A 124 16.72 0.59 2.50
CA PHE A 124 17.23 1.92 2.85
C PHE A 124 18.23 2.43 1.83
N ARG A 125 19.09 1.59 1.25
CA ARG A 125 19.97 1.98 0.13
C ARG A 125 19.18 2.54 -1.04
N ARG A 126 18.07 1.88 -1.42
CA ARG A 126 17.22 2.33 -2.52
C ARG A 126 16.51 3.64 -2.19
N ILE A 127 15.95 3.76 -0.99
CA ILE A 127 15.33 5.00 -0.49
C ILE A 127 16.32 6.17 -0.49
N PHE A 128 17.51 5.98 0.06
CA PHE A 128 18.53 7.03 0.10
C PHE A 128 19.04 7.39 -1.29
N THR A 129 19.11 6.43 -2.21
CA THR A 129 19.47 6.69 -3.60
C THR A 129 18.42 7.59 -4.28
N LEU A 130 17.14 7.30 -4.09
CA LEU A 130 16.04 8.13 -4.59
C LEU A 130 16.01 9.51 -3.91
N ALA A 131 16.15 9.58 -2.58
CA ALA A 131 16.23 10.85 -1.86
C ALA A 131 17.38 11.73 -2.38
N LYS A 132 18.55 11.11 -2.63
CA LYS A 132 19.72 11.79 -3.20
C LYS A 132 19.47 12.31 -4.62
N SER A 133 18.66 11.66 -5.45
CA SER A 133 18.33 12.21 -6.77
C SER A 133 17.50 13.48 -6.68
N PHE A 134 16.71 13.66 -5.61
CA PHE A 134 15.93 14.87 -5.38
C PHE A 134 16.69 15.97 -4.60
N SER A 135 17.70 15.62 -3.80
CA SER A 135 18.42 16.54 -2.90
C SER A 135 19.94 16.28 -2.85
N ALA A 136 20.61 16.25 -4.02
CA ALA A 136 22.00 15.81 -4.15
C ALA A 136 23.04 16.59 -3.33
N LEU A 137 22.85 17.90 -3.11
CA LEU A 137 23.79 18.74 -2.34
C LEU A 137 23.62 18.61 -0.82
N VAL A 138 22.38 18.41 -0.34
CA VAL A 138 22.07 18.18 1.07
C VAL A 138 22.69 16.86 1.55
N PHE A 139 22.82 15.87 0.67
CA PHE A 139 23.50 14.63 1.01
C PHE A 139 25.02 14.79 1.25
N LYS A 140 25.62 15.93 0.86
CA LYS A 140 27.06 16.23 1.04
C LYS A 140 27.34 17.15 2.23
N VAL A 141 26.43 18.04 2.59
CA VAL A 141 26.56 18.98 3.72
C VAL A 141 25.83 18.38 4.92
N GLN A 142 26.39 18.47 6.13
CA GLN A 142 25.80 17.96 7.38
C GLN A 142 24.53 18.72 7.79
N ILE A 143 23.48 18.70 6.96
CA ILE A 143 22.12 18.94 7.44
C ILE A 143 21.62 17.56 7.84
N GLU A 144 21.28 17.40 9.12
CA GLU A 144 20.88 16.16 9.80
C GLU A 144 19.60 15.52 9.24
N GLU A 145 19.59 15.14 7.96
CA GLU A 145 18.74 14.05 7.54
C GLU A 145 19.25 12.82 8.29
N LYS A 146 18.62 12.51 9.44
CA LYS A 146 18.96 11.39 10.30
C LYS A 146 18.95 10.13 9.45
N ARG A 147 20.11 9.67 8.95
CA ARG A 147 20.25 8.46 8.10
C ARG A 147 20.11 7.17 8.89
N ASN A 148 19.41 7.23 10.02
CA ASN A 148 19.24 6.10 10.93
C ASN A 148 18.24 5.13 10.31
N LEU A 149 18.53 3.84 10.45
CA LEU A 149 17.63 2.77 10.03
C LEU A 149 16.52 2.62 11.09
N THR A 150 15.52 3.49 11.01
CA THR A 150 14.37 3.48 11.91
C THR A 150 13.08 3.49 11.09
N LEU A 151 12.00 2.99 11.67
CA LEU A 151 10.68 3.03 11.03
C LEU A 151 10.21 4.46 10.76
N ALA A 152 10.45 5.38 11.71
CA ALA A 152 10.07 6.79 11.56
C ALA A 152 10.77 7.44 10.35
N ASN A 153 12.07 7.19 10.18
CA ASN A 153 12.81 7.68 9.03
C ASN A 153 12.29 7.02 7.75
N TYR A 154 12.16 5.69 7.74
CA TYR A 154 11.60 4.98 6.60
C TYR A 154 10.27 5.60 6.12
N SER A 155 9.31 5.80 7.03
CA SER A 155 8.00 6.38 6.72
C SER A 155 8.10 7.82 6.22
N SER A 156 8.96 8.65 6.83
CA SER A 156 9.18 10.04 6.39
C SER A 156 9.77 10.10 4.98
N TYR A 157 10.81 9.32 4.71
CA TYR A 157 11.41 9.24 3.37
C TYR A 157 10.42 8.69 2.33
N LEU A 158 9.68 7.63 2.67
CA LEU A 158 8.67 7.03 1.80
C LEU A 158 7.65 8.09 1.38
N LEU A 159 7.02 8.77 2.33
CA LEU A 159 6.00 9.78 2.05
C LEU A 159 6.56 10.93 1.21
N ASN A 160 7.70 11.49 1.60
CA ASN A 160 8.23 12.67 0.93
C ASN A 160 8.81 12.37 -0.45
N ILE A 161 9.40 11.18 -0.68
CA ILE A 161 9.77 10.74 -2.03
C ILE A 161 8.54 10.66 -2.94
N ASN A 162 7.43 10.07 -2.46
CA ASN A 162 6.20 9.96 -3.25
C ASN A 162 5.58 11.34 -3.53
N ARG A 163 5.63 12.28 -2.57
CA ARG A 163 5.26 13.68 -2.80
C ARG A 163 6.09 14.31 -3.91
N LEU A 164 7.42 14.13 -3.90
CA LEU A 164 8.28 14.71 -4.94
C LEU A 164 8.09 14.07 -6.32
N LEU A 165 7.92 12.75 -6.38
CA LEU A 165 7.60 12.03 -7.61
C LEU A 165 6.32 12.58 -8.26
N LEU A 166 5.30 12.82 -7.44
CA LEU A 166 4.05 13.41 -7.88
C LEU A 166 4.24 14.89 -8.28
N TRP A 167 4.95 15.67 -7.46
CA TRP A 167 5.22 17.08 -7.74
C TRP A 167 5.96 17.27 -9.07
N GLU A 168 6.94 16.43 -9.40
CA GLU A 168 7.63 16.49 -10.69
C GLU A 168 6.72 16.23 -11.90
N LYS A 169 5.59 15.57 -11.71
CA LYS A 169 4.62 15.27 -12.78
C LYS A 169 3.58 16.37 -12.95
N LEU A 170 3.31 17.15 -11.90
CA LEU A 170 2.43 18.30 -11.97
C LEU A 170 3.05 19.43 -12.81
N HIS A 171 2.20 20.12 -13.58
CA HIS A 171 2.65 21.21 -14.44
C HIS A 171 3.36 22.31 -13.62
N GLY A 172 4.56 22.71 -14.05
CA GLY A 172 5.37 23.70 -13.31
C GLY A 172 6.10 23.17 -12.07
N GLY A 173 5.81 21.95 -11.61
CA GLY A 173 6.40 21.37 -10.40
C GLY A 173 7.92 21.19 -10.48
N LYS A 174 8.44 20.65 -11.60
CA LYS A 174 9.90 20.58 -11.84
C LYS A 174 10.58 21.95 -11.80
N LYS A 175 9.94 22.96 -12.41
CA LYS A 175 10.45 24.33 -12.42
C LYS A 175 10.48 24.90 -11.01
N TYR A 176 9.44 24.66 -10.22
CA TYR A 176 9.39 25.09 -8.81
C TYR A 176 10.49 24.42 -7.97
N LEU A 177 10.65 23.11 -8.09
CA LEU A 177 11.68 22.34 -7.39
C LEU A 177 13.12 22.74 -7.79
N SER A 178 13.30 23.29 -9.00
CA SER A 178 14.61 23.73 -9.50
C SER A 178 15.07 25.11 -9.02
N ARG A 179 14.20 25.88 -8.34
CA ARG A 179 14.54 27.20 -7.82
C ARG A 179 15.68 27.12 -6.78
N GLU A 180 16.58 28.09 -6.76
CA GLU A 180 17.76 28.07 -5.88
C GLU A 180 17.40 27.91 -4.40
N GLU A 181 16.34 28.59 -3.97
CA GLU A 181 15.82 28.57 -2.60
C GLU A 181 15.16 27.23 -2.22
N ILE A 182 14.75 26.41 -3.21
CA ILE A 182 14.06 25.13 -2.98
C ILE A 182 14.98 23.93 -3.21
N LYS A 183 15.82 23.97 -4.26
CA LYS A 183 16.58 22.81 -4.74
C LYS A 183 17.52 22.23 -3.67
N HIS A 184 17.97 23.08 -2.74
CA HIS A 184 18.84 22.73 -1.62
C HIS A 184 18.12 22.44 -0.30
N LEU A 185 16.79 22.47 -0.26
CA LEU A 185 16.05 22.14 0.96
C LEU A 185 16.11 20.63 1.26
N PRO A 186 16.11 20.23 2.55
CA PRO A 186 15.92 18.85 2.96
C PRO A 186 14.63 18.26 2.39
N LEU A 187 14.60 16.94 2.24
CA LEU A 187 13.46 16.22 1.65
C LEU A 187 12.15 16.53 2.38
N GLU A 188 12.18 16.53 3.72
CA GLU A 188 11.02 16.84 4.56
C GLU A 188 10.49 18.25 4.33
N LYS A 189 11.37 19.26 4.26
CA LYS A 189 10.98 20.65 3.98
C LYS A 189 10.39 20.82 2.60
N LYS A 190 10.88 20.10 1.59
CA LYS A 190 10.21 20.08 0.28
C LYS A 190 8.82 19.44 0.39
N GLY A 191 8.70 18.33 1.12
CA GLY A 191 7.40 17.69 1.37
C GLY A 191 6.38 18.60 2.06
N GLU A 192 6.79 19.42 3.02
CA GLU A 192 5.94 20.42 3.67
C GLU A 192 5.43 21.48 2.66
N LEU A 193 6.31 21.96 1.78
CA LEU A 193 5.94 22.96 0.75
C LEU A 193 4.96 22.41 -0.29
N PHE A 194 4.99 21.10 -0.54
CA PHE A 194 4.18 20.48 -1.57
C PHE A 194 2.67 20.72 -1.36
N ARG A 195 2.21 20.66 -0.10
CA ARG A 195 0.80 20.88 0.28
C ARG A 195 0.29 22.26 -0.11
N ASN A 196 1.03 23.31 0.22
CA ASN A 196 0.61 24.67 -0.12
C ASN A 196 0.71 24.91 -1.63
N TRP A 197 1.74 24.33 -2.25
CA TRP A 197 1.96 24.49 -3.68
C TRP A 197 0.81 23.87 -4.52
N ILE A 198 0.33 22.68 -4.18
CA ILE A 198 -0.73 22.03 -4.95
C ILE A 198 -2.04 22.84 -4.85
N GLU A 199 -2.36 23.38 -3.68
CA GLU A 199 -3.53 24.23 -3.46
C GLU A 199 -3.47 25.51 -4.31
N GLU A 200 -2.31 26.17 -4.35
CA GLU A 200 -2.12 27.41 -5.10
C GLU A 200 -2.04 27.23 -6.63
N ASN A 201 -1.55 26.08 -7.10
CA ASN A 201 -1.14 25.92 -8.51
C ASN A 201 -1.96 24.89 -9.29
N CYS A 202 -2.75 24.03 -8.63
CA CYS A 202 -3.38 22.88 -9.28
C CYS A 202 -4.91 22.85 -9.22
N GLY A 203 -5.56 23.92 -8.75
CA GLY A 203 -7.02 23.97 -8.56
C GLY A 203 -7.87 23.71 -9.82
N ASN A 204 -7.30 23.82 -11.02
CA ASN A 204 -8.02 23.65 -12.30
C ASN A 204 -7.69 22.32 -13.02
N ILE A 205 -6.94 21.41 -12.39
CA ILE A 205 -6.58 20.14 -13.04
C ILE A 205 -7.80 19.22 -13.07
N THR A 206 -8.26 18.88 -14.28
CA THR A 206 -9.38 17.96 -14.50
C THR A 206 -8.96 16.55 -14.87
N ALA A 207 -7.75 16.37 -15.41
CA ALA A 207 -7.18 15.07 -15.71
C ALA A 207 -5.71 15.02 -15.32
N LEU A 208 -5.30 13.94 -14.65
CA LEU A 208 -3.92 13.73 -14.23
C LEU A 208 -3.47 12.30 -14.49
N ASP A 209 -2.34 12.17 -15.18
CA ASP A 209 -1.69 10.88 -15.41
C ASP A 209 -0.42 10.75 -14.56
N LEU A 210 -0.48 9.86 -13.58
CA LEU A 210 0.59 9.44 -12.70
C LEU A 210 0.96 7.96 -12.94
N SER A 211 0.65 7.41 -14.11
CA SER A 211 1.00 6.04 -14.46
C SER A 211 2.52 5.89 -14.61
N ARG A 212 3.07 4.72 -14.21
CA ARG A 212 4.51 4.40 -14.33
C ARG A 212 5.46 5.40 -13.66
N VAL A 213 5.01 6.10 -12.63
CA VAL A 213 5.82 7.07 -11.89
C VAL A 213 6.74 6.37 -10.88
N GLY A 214 6.35 5.17 -10.44
CA GLY A 214 7.04 4.42 -9.39
C GLY A 214 6.54 4.78 -7.99
N LEU A 215 5.29 5.24 -7.88
CA LEU A 215 4.66 5.54 -6.60
C LEU A 215 4.50 4.25 -5.78
N THR A 216 4.91 4.28 -4.52
CA THR A 216 4.69 3.20 -3.54
C THR A 216 3.53 3.52 -2.61
N CYS A 217 3.24 4.80 -2.40
CA CYS A 217 2.04 5.28 -1.72
C CYS A 217 1.53 6.52 -2.44
N LEU A 218 0.23 6.78 -2.32
CA LEU A 218 -0.38 7.99 -2.86
C LEU A 218 -0.47 9.03 -1.75
N PRO A 219 0.26 10.17 -1.82
CA PRO A 219 0.19 11.20 -0.80
C PRO A 219 -1.23 11.79 -0.72
N PRO A 220 -1.82 11.97 0.48
CA PRO A 220 -3.18 12.50 0.65
C PRO A 220 -3.39 13.87 0.01
N GLU A 221 -2.33 14.67 -0.15
CA GLU A 221 -2.37 15.99 -0.80
C GLU A 221 -2.99 15.94 -2.22
N ILE A 222 -2.93 14.81 -2.93
CA ILE A 222 -3.60 14.67 -4.25
C ILE A 222 -5.11 14.95 -4.17
N CYS A 223 -5.71 14.72 -3.01
CA CYS A 223 -7.15 14.87 -2.80
C CYS A 223 -7.58 16.35 -2.72
N GLN A 224 -6.63 17.29 -2.71
CA GLN A 224 -6.88 18.73 -2.83
C GLN A 224 -7.29 19.13 -4.27
N LEU A 225 -7.11 18.25 -5.27
CA LEU A 225 -7.52 18.49 -6.65
C LEU A 225 -9.03 18.31 -6.84
N SER A 226 -9.85 19.18 -6.25
CA SER A 226 -11.31 19.04 -6.20
C SER A 226 -12.01 19.02 -7.57
N GLN A 227 -11.37 19.55 -8.61
CA GLN A 227 -11.89 19.56 -9.99
C GLN A 227 -11.47 18.32 -10.80
N LEU A 228 -10.72 17.38 -10.20
CA LEU A 228 -10.18 16.22 -10.90
C LEU A 228 -11.30 15.27 -11.29
N GLN A 229 -11.45 15.05 -12.59
CA GLN A 229 -12.43 14.15 -13.21
C GLN A 229 -11.82 12.82 -13.63
N THR A 230 -10.51 12.79 -13.89
CA THR A 230 -9.83 11.55 -14.30
C THR A 230 -8.44 11.44 -13.69
N LEU A 231 -8.18 10.31 -13.03
CA LEU A 231 -6.91 10.00 -12.40
C LEU A 231 -6.38 8.65 -12.88
N TYR A 232 -5.23 8.68 -13.55
CA TYR A 232 -4.50 7.48 -13.95
C TYR A 232 -3.34 7.24 -13.00
N LEU A 233 -3.31 6.06 -12.38
CA LEU A 233 -2.30 5.58 -11.43
C LEU A 233 -1.79 4.18 -11.83
N ASN A 234 -1.98 3.81 -13.10
CA ASN A 234 -1.65 2.48 -13.61
C ASN A 234 -0.15 2.19 -13.49
N GLN A 235 0.21 0.93 -13.26
CA GLN A 235 1.59 0.44 -13.30
C GLN A 235 2.51 1.15 -12.29
N ASN A 236 2.03 1.34 -11.07
CA ASN A 236 2.81 1.80 -9.93
C ASN A 236 3.05 0.64 -8.95
N GLN A 237 3.40 0.94 -7.70
CA GLN A 237 3.64 0.00 -6.62
C GLN A 237 2.75 0.33 -5.41
N LEU A 238 1.56 0.91 -5.64
CA LEU A 238 0.64 1.33 -4.58
C LEU A 238 0.14 0.11 -3.81
N THR A 239 0.27 0.14 -2.49
CA THR A 239 -0.25 -0.92 -1.60
C THR A 239 -1.58 -0.56 -0.95
N ALA A 240 -1.85 0.74 -0.84
CA ALA A 240 -3.10 1.29 -0.32
C ALA A 240 -3.40 2.65 -0.97
N LEU A 241 -4.66 3.08 -0.85
CA LEU A 241 -5.11 4.44 -1.14
C LEU A 241 -5.37 5.20 0.17
N PRO A 242 -5.13 6.52 0.22
CA PRO A 242 -5.54 7.34 1.35
C PRO A 242 -7.07 7.37 1.46
N ALA A 243 -7.60 7.45 2.68
CA ALA A 243 -9.04 7.58 2.92
C ALA A 243 -9.60 8.86 2.29
N GLU A 244 -8.77 9.91 2.23
CA GLU A 244 -9.08 11.19 1.59
C GLU A 244 -9.41 11.07 0.10
N ILE A 245 -9.16 9.93 -0.56
CA ILE A 245 -9.53 9.71 -1.96
C ILE A 245 -11.02 9.99 -2.21
N GLY A 246 -11.88 9.74 -1.23
CA GLY A 246 -13.32 10.02 -1.30
C GLY A 246 -13.67 11.50 -1.43
N GLN A 247 -12.72 12.42 -1.21
CA GLN A 247 -12.91 13.87 -1.35
C GLN A 247 -12.91 14.34 -2.80
N LEU A 248 -12.48 13.51 -3.76
CA LEU A 248 -12.47 13.83 -5.18
C LEU A 248 -13.88 13.69 -5.79
N SER A 249 -14.82 14.53 -5.37
CA SER A 249 -16.25 14.41 -5.68
C SER A 249 -16.61 14.49 -7.17
N GLU A 250 -15.75 15.12 -7.99
CA GLU A 250 -15.93 15.24 -9.44
C GLU A 250 -15.31 14.08 -10.23
N LEU A 251 -14.69 13.11 -9.55
CA LEU A 251 -13.95 12.03 -10.21
C LEU A 251 -14.91 11.07 -10.94
N ARG A 252 -14.69 10.92 -12.24
CA ARG A 252 -15.47 10.04 -13.14
C ARG A 252 -14.68 8.81 -13.57
N GLY A 253 -13.36 8.90 -13.63
CA GLY A 253 -12.48 7.78 -13.99
C GLY A 253 -11.32 7.64 -13.03
N LEU A 254 -11.20 6.47 -12.41
CA LEU A 254 -10.08 6.10 -11.54
C LEU A 254 -9.44 4.82 -12.07
N TYR A 255 -8.19 4.92 -12.50
CA TYR A 255 -7.46 3.80 -13.11
C TYR A 255 -6.25 3.42 -12.25
N LEU A 256 -6.29 2.22 -11.68
CA LEU A 256 -5.33 1.70 -10.70
C LEU A 256 -4.77 0.34 -11.14
N SER A 257 -4.83 0.01 -12.43
CA SER A 257 -4.39 -1.29 -12.92
C SER A 257 -2.90 -1.54 -12.63
N GLN A 258 -2.51 -2.79 -12.41
CA GLN A 258 -1.11 -3.19 -12.20
C GLN A 258 -0.46 -2.48 -11.00
N ASN A 259 -1.09 -2.58 -9.83
CA ASN A 259 -0.56 -2.09 -8.55
C ASN A 259 -0.43 -3.27 -7.56
N GLN A 260 -0.25 -2.97 -6.27
CA GLN A 260 -0.10 -3.95 -5.19
C GLN A 260 -1.22 -3.82 -4.14
N LEU A 261 -2.38 -3.29 -4.52
CA LEU A 261 -3.49 -3.04 -3.59
C LEU A 261 -4.01 -4.36 -3.03
N THR A 262 -4.07 -4.46 -1.71
CA THR A 262 -4.67 -5.61 -1.00
C THR A 262 -6.07 -5.35 -0.50
N SER A 263 -6.42 -4.07 -0.32
CA SER A 263 -7.74 -3.60 0.09
C SER A 263 -8.00 -2.20 -0.45
N LEU A 264 -9.26 -1.77 -0.38
CA LEU A 264 -9.69 -0.41 -0.68
C LEU A 264 -10.18 0.28 0.61
N PRO A 265 -9.92 1.58 0.79
CA PRO A 265 -10.60 2.35 1.83
C PRO A 265 -12.10 2.41 1.52
N ALA A 266 -12.96 2.37 2.54
CA ALA A 266 -14.42 2.45 2.34
C ALA A 266 -14.82 3.80 1.71
N GLU A 267 -14.02 4.83 1.95
CA GLU A 267 -14.19 6.18 1.41
C GLU A 267 -14.09 6.24 -0.12
N ILE A 268 -13.52 5.23 -0.79
CA ILE A 268 -13.57 5.17 -2.28
C ILE A 268 -15.02 5.17 -2.79
N CYS A 269 -15.95 4.68 -1.98
CA CYS A 269 -17.38 4.59 -2.30
C CYS A 269 -18.10 5.94 -2.17
N GLN A 270 -17.42 6.98 -1.67
CA GLN A 270 -17.92 8.36 -1.64
C GLN A 270 -17.82 9.07 -3.00
N LEU A 271 -17.12 8.46 -3.97
CA LEU A 271 -16.96 8.97 -5.34
C LEU A 271 -18.26 8.79 -6.15
N SER A 272 -19.28 9.57 -5.81
CA SER A 272 -20.64 9.42 -6.33
C SER A 272 -20.77 9.64 -7.85
N GLN A 273 -19.84 10.38 -8.47
CA GLN A 273 -19.79 10.59 -9.92
C GLN A 273 -18.94 9.54 -10.69
N LEU A 274 -18.38 8.54 -10.00
CA LEU A 274 -17.45 7.60 -10.61
C LEU A 274 -18.16 6.70 -11.63
N GLN A 275 -17.70 6.75 -12.88
CA GLN A 275 -18.24 5.99 -14.00
C GLN A 275 -17.35 4.81 -14.39
N THR A 276 -16.03 4.95 -14.19
CA THR A 276 -15.05 3.90 -14.49
C THR A 276 -14.12 3.71 -13.30
N LEU A 277 -14.05 2.47 -12.82
CA LEU A 277 -13.10 2.02 -11.80
C LEU A 277 -12.32 0.83 -12.35
N ASP A 278 -11.03 1.03 -12.60
CA ASP A 278 -10.13 -0.03 -13.03
C ASP A 278 -9.18 -0.41 -11.89
N LEU A 279 -9.36 -1.60 -11.36
CA LEU A 279 -8.57 -2.22 -10.29
C LEU A 279 -7.90 -3.52 -10.77
N SER A 280 -7.84 -3.73 -12.08
CA SER A 280 -7.26 -4.95 -12.65
C SER A 280 -5.80 -5.17 -12.22
N GLU A 281 -5.36 -6.41 -12.17
CA GLU A 281 -3.96 -6.75 -11.83
C GLU A 281 -3.50 -6.18 -10.48
N ASN A 282 -4.34 -6.35 -9.44
CA ASN A 282 -4.02 -6.05 -8.04
C ASN A 282 -4.05 -7.34 -7.19
N GLN A 283 -3.98 -7.21 -5.86
CA GLN A 283 -4.04 -8.34 -4.93
C GLN A 283 -5.25 -8.23 -3.99
N LEU A 284 -6.35 -7.70 -4.51
CA LEU A 284 -7.61 -7.56 -3.76
C LEU A 284 -8.20 -8.94 -3.49
N THR A 285 -8.49 -9.22 -2.22
CA THR A 285 -9.16 -10.46 -1.79
C THR A 285 -10.66 -10.25 -1.56
N VAL A 286 -11.06 -9.02 -1.23
CA VAL A 286 -12.45 -8.60 -0.99
C VAL A 286 -12.67 -7.17 -1.50
N LEU A 287 -13.93 -6.84 -1.76
CA LEU A 287 -14.39 -5.47 -1.97
C LEU A 287 -15.09 -4.96 -0.70
N PRO A 288 -15.04 -3.64 -0.41
CA PRO A 288 -15.88 -3.06 0.63
C PRO A 288 -17.37 -3.26 0.28
N ALA A 289 -18.20 -3.51 1.29
CA ALA A 289 -19.65 -3.65 1.10
C ALA A 289 -20.26 -2.36 0.53
N GLU A 290 -19.68 -1.21 0.89
CA GLU A 290 -20.07 0.11 0.41
C GLU A 290 -19.89 0.29 -1.11
N ILE A 291 -19.27 -0.65 -1.84
CA ILE A 291 -19.08 -0.55 -3.29
C ILE A 291 -20.40 -0.26 -4.03
N GLY A 292 -21.53 -0.76 -3.51
CA GLY A 292 -22.87 -0.49 -4.05
C GLY A 292 -23.28 0.99 -4.07
N GLN A 293 -22.59 1.85 -3.31
CA GLN A 293 -22.85 3.31 -3.27
C GLN A 293 -22.37 4.04 -4.52
N LEU A 294 -21.53 3.41 -5.37
CA LEU A 294 -21.05 3.96 -6.63
C LEU A 294 -22.16 3.91 -7.71
N SER A 295 -23.23 4.67 -7.48
CA SER A 295 -24.48 4.58 -8.25
C SER A 295 -24.34 4.92 -9.74
N GLU A 296 -23.33 5.71 -10.11
CA GLU A 296 -23.04 6.09 -11.51
C GLU A 296 -22.05 5.16 -12.22
N LEU A 297 -21.56 4.10 -11.55
CA LEU A 297 -20.52 3.23 -12.09
C LEU A 297 -21.02 2.41 -13.28
N GLN A 298 -20.33 2.51 -14.41
CA GLN A 298 -20.66 1.85 -15.67
C GLN A 298 -19.67 0.75 -16.02
N TYR A 299 -18.40 0.94 -15.66
CA TYR A 299 -17.30 0.02 -15.98
C TYR A 299 -16.52 -0.32 -14.72
N LEU A 300 -16.52 -1.60 -14.36
CA LEU A 300 -15.75 -2.11 -13.21
C LEU A 300 -14.81 -3.22 -13.69
N TYR A 301 -13.51 -2.96 -13.56
CA TYR A 301 -12.47 -3.92 -13.90
C TYR A 301 -11.81 -4.46 -12.63
N LEU A 302 -11.98 -5.76 -12.40
CA LEU A 302 -11.45 -6.48 -11.24
C LEU A 302 -10.73 -7.76 -11.67
N ASN A 303 -10.41 -7.89 -12.95
CA ASN A 303 -9.71 -9.06 -13.49
C ASN A 303 -8.30 -9.19 -12.94
N GLN A 304 -7.78 -10.43 -12.91
CA GLN A 304 -6.42 -10.73 -12.45
C GLN A 304 -6.18 -10.22 -11.02
N SER A 305 -7.15 -10.43 -10.13
CA SER A 305 -7.04 -10.14 -8.69
C SER A 305 -7.12 -11.46 -7.89
N GLN A 306 -7.37 -11.39 -6.58
CA GLN A 306 -7.45 -12.55 -5.70
C GLN A 306 -8.83 -12.66 -5.03
N LEU A 307 -9.88 -12.12 -5.68
CA LEU A 307 -11.21 -12.07 -5.09
C LEU A 307 -11.76 -13.48 -4.88
N THR A 308 -12.20 -13.76 -3.66
CA THR A 308 -12.80 -15.05 -3.28
C THR A 308 -14.32 -15.01 -3.27
N ALA A 309 -14.89 -13.81 -3.08
CA ALA A 309 -16.33 -13.55 -3.12
C ALA A 309 -16.62 -12.11 -3.57
N LEU A 310 -17.87 -11.86 -3.95
CA LEU A 310 -18.41 -10.51 -4.16
C LEU A 310 -19.37 -10.17 -3.01
N PRO A 311 -19.40 -8.91 -2.54
CA PRO A 311 -20.45 -8.45 -1.63
C PRO A 311 -21.82 -8.49 -2.31
N THR A 312 -22.89 -8.68 -1.54
CA THR A 312 -24.27 -8.67 -2.07
C THR A 312 -24.63 -7.29 -2.61
N GLU A 313 -24.04 -6.23 -2.05
CA GLU A 313 -24.17 -4.85 -2.48
C GLU A 313 -23.69 -4.59 -3.91
N ILE A 314 -22.97 -5.52 -4.54
CA ILE A 314 -22.64 -5.42 -5.97
C ILE A 314 -23.90 -5.22 -6.83
N GLY A 315 -25.03 -5.81 -6.43
CA GLY A 315 -26.32 -5.65 -7.13
C GLY A 315 -26.88 -4.23 -7.14
N GLN A 316 -26.38 -3.35 -6.27
CA GLN A 316 -26.81 -1.95 -6.16
C GLN A 316 -26.22 -1.05 -7.26
N LEU A 317 -25.22 -1.52 -8.02
CA LEU A 317 -24.60 -0.80 -9.12
C LEU A 317 -25.53 -0.72 -10.35
N SER A 318 -26.61 0.06 -10.22
CA SER A 318 -27.72 0.11 -11.18
C SER A 318 -27.33 0.61 -12.59
N GLN A 319 -26.18 1.30 -12.70
CA GLN A 319 -25.64 1.82 -13.96
C GLN A 319 -24.62 0.89 -14.62
N LEU A 320 -24.26 -0.23 -13.98
CA LEU A 320 -23.15 -1.07 -14.43
C LEU A 320 -23.47 -1.75 -15.76
N GLN A 321 -22.58 -1.56 -16.73
CA GLN A 321 -22.71 -2.08 -18.10
C GLN A 321 -21.69 -3.18 -18.38
N VAL A 322 -20.49 -3.08 -17.80
CA VAL A 322 -19.40 -4.00 -18.03
C VAL A 322 -18.72 -4.35 -16.71
N LEU A 323 -18.63 -5.66 -16.44
CA LEU A 323 -18.00 -6.21 -15.26
C LEU A 323 -16.96 -7.26 -15.65
N TYR A 324 -15.69 -6.98 -15.37
CA TYR A 324 -14.59 -7.92 -15.53
C TYR A 324 -14.20 -8.52 -14.18
N LEU A 325 -14.37 -9.84 -14.05
CA LEU A 325 -14.05 -10.63 -12.86
C LEU A 325 -13.20 -11.86 -13.21
N ASN A 326 -12.74 -11.98 -14.46
CA ASN A 326 -11.94 -13.11 -14.91
C ASN A 326 -10.58 -13.19 -14.20
N GLN A 327 -10.03 -14.40 -14.11
CA GLN A 327 -8.77 -14.66 -13.38
C GLN A 327 -8.84 -14.19 -11.92
N ASN A 328 -9.85 -14.68 -11.19
CA ASN A 328 -9.98 -14.53 -9.74
C ASN A 328 -10.15 -15.92 -9.09
N GLN A 329 -10.55 -15.96 -7.82
CA GLN A 329 -10.76 -17.17 -7.03
C GLN A 329 -12.23 -17.33 -6.61
N LEU A 330 -13.17 -16.77 -7.39
CA LEU A 330 -14.60 -16.80 -7.07
C LEU A 330 -15.12 -18.23 -7.14
N THR A 331 -15.80 -18.68 -6.09
CA THR A 331 -16.43 -20.01 -6.01
C THR A 331 -17.93 -19.98 -6.29
N SER A 332 -18.56 -18.82 -6.10
CA SER A 332 -19.97 -18.53 -6.39
C SER A 332 -20.17 -17.04 -6.73
N LEU A 333 -21.38 -16.71 -7.18
CA LEU A 333 -21.85 -15.33 -7.31
C LEU A 333 -23.03 -15.10 -6.36
N PRO A 334 -23.18 -13.89 -5.78
CA PRO A 334 -24.37 -13.53 -5.02
C PRO A 334 -25.60 -13.50 -5.94
N ALA A 335 -26.78 -13.80 -5.40
CA ALA A 335 -28.05 -13.74 -6.14
C ALA A 335 -28.33 -12.31 -6.65
N GLU A 336 -27.85 -11.32 -5.92
CA GLU A 336 -27.93 -9.89 -6.22
C GLU A 336 -27.24 -9.52 -7.54
N ILE A 337 -26.40 -10.38 -8.11
CA ILE A 337 -25.86 -10.16 -9.47
C ILE A 337 -26.99 -9.93 -10.49
N GLY A 338 -28.14 -10.59 -10.32
CA GLY A 338 -29.31 -10.42 -11.18
C GLY A 338 -30.00 -9.05 -11.08
N GLN A 339 -29.59 -8.18 -10.15
CA GLN A 339 -30.10 -6.82 -10.00
C GLN A 339 -29.43 -5.82 -10.97
N LEU A 340 -28.33 -6.22 -11.60
CA LEU A 340 -27.57 -5.39 -12.55
C LEU A 340 -28.29 -5.25 -13.92
N SER A 341 -29.43 -4.56 -13.91
CA SER A 341 -30.37 -4.46 -15.05
C SER A 341 -29.80 -3.81 -16.33
N LYS A 342 -28.64 -3.13 -16.23
CA LYS A 342 -27.93 -2.52 -17.37
C LYS A 342 -26.72 -3.32 -17.84
N LEU A 343 -26.40 -4.44 -17.20
CA LEU A 343 -25.21 -5.23 -17.52
C LEU A 343 -25.32 -5.84 -18.90
N THR A 344 -24.34 -5.55 -19.74
CA THR A 344 -24.26 -6.02 -21.12
C THR A 344 -23.14 -7.04 -21.32
N ARG A 345 -22.09 -6.98 -20.50
CA ARG A 345 -20.91 -7.85 -20.61
C ARG A 345 -20.46 -8.29 -19.21
N LEU A 346 -20.37 -9.59 -19.03
CA LEU A 346 -19.91 -10.22 -17.79
C LEU A 346 -18.79 -11.22 -18.11
N TYR A 347 -17.59 -10.95 -17.59
CA TYR A 347 -16.42 -11.81 -17.77
C TYR A 347 -16.09 -12.53 -16.47
N LEU A 348 -16.26 -13.83 -16.43
CA LEU A 348 -16.06 -14.70 -15.27
C LEU A 348 -15.13 -15.87 -15.56
N HIS A 349 -14.53 -15.91 -16.75
CA HIS A 349 -13.64 -17.00 -17.13
C HIS A 349 -12.42 -17.10 -16.21
N GLN A 350 -11.84 -18.29 -16.08
CA GLN A 350 -10.70 -18.54 -15.19
C GLN A 350 -11.02 -18.18 -13.73
N ASN A 351 -12.11 -18.74 -13.21
CA ASN A 351 -12.47 -18.69 -11.79
C ASN A 351 -12.67 -20.14 -11.28
N GLN A 352 -13.25 -20.28 -10.09
CA GLN A 352 -13.55 -21.56 -9.45
C GLN A 352 -15.06 -21.75 -9.28
N LEU A 353 -15.88 -21.15 -10.15
CA LEU A 353 -17.34 -21.17 -10.02
C LEU A 353 -17.86 -22.60 -10.15
N THR A 354 -18.59 -23.05 -9.15
CA THR A 354 -19.20 -24.39 -9.12
C THR A 354 -20.65 -24.39 -9.61
N SER A 355 -21.33 -23.25 -9.50
CA SER A 355 -22.69 -23.01 -9.99
C SER A 355 -22.91 -21.53 -10.32
N LEU A 356 -24.04 -21.23 -10.96
CA LEU A 356 -24.54 -19.88 -11.14
C LEU A 356 -25.88 -19.73 -10.40
N PRO A 357 -26.17 -18.56 -9.81
CA PRO A 357 -27.48 -18.29 -9.24
C PRO A 357 -28.55 -18.25 -10.33
N ALA A 358 -29.78 -18.65 -10.02
CA ALA A 358 -30.93 -18.59 -10.93
C ALA A 358 -31.19 -17.14 -11.40
N GLU A 359 -30.89 -16.18 -10.53
CA GLU A 359 -31.00 -14.74 -10.79
C GLU A 359 -30.15 -14.26 -11.96
N ILE A 360 -29.18 -15.03 -12.45
CA ILE A 360 -28.44 -14.71 -13.67
C ILE A 360 -29.39 -14.48 -14.85
N GLY A 361 -30.52 -15.19 -14.91
CA GLY A 361 -31.54 -15.03 -15.96
C GLY A 361 -32.25 -13.67 -15.96
N ARG A 362 -32.12 -12.88 -14.88
CA ARG A 362 -32.70 -11.53 -14.78
C ARG A 362 -31.88 -10.46 -15.51
N LEU A 363 -30.66 -10.79 -15.96
CA LEU A 363 -29.78 -9.88 -16.72
C LEU A 363 -30.26 -9.70 -18.16
N SER A 364 -31.42 -9.07 -18.34
CA SER A 364 -32.15 -9.00 -19.61
C SER A 364 -31.37 -8.35 -20.77
N LYS A 365 -30.40 -7.48 -20.47
CA LYS A 365 -29.54 -6.79 -21.46
C LYS A 365 -28.20 -7.48 -21.72
N LEU A 366 -27.96 -8.64 -21.12
CA LEU A 366 -26.67 -9.32 -21.21
C LEU A 366 -26.47 -9.85 -22.63
N THR A 367 -25.40 -9.38 -23.29
CA THR A 367 -25.04 -9.78 -24.65
C THR A 367 -23.85 -10.74 -24.68
N ARG A 368 -22.96 -10.66 -23.69
CA ARG A 368 -21.76 -11.49 -23.59
C ARG A 368 -21.57 -12.02 -22.17
N LEU A 369 -21.46 -13.34 -22.06
CA LEU A 369 -21.19 -14.06 -20.83
C LEU A 369 -20.04 -15.04 -21.05
N TYR A 370 -18.90 -14.77 -20.41
CA TYR A 370 -17.72 -15.63 -20.48
C TYR A 370 -17.56 -16.41 -19.18
N LEU A 371 -17.72 -17.74 -19.25
CA LEU A 371 -17.67 -18.66 -18.12
C LEU A 371 -16.64 -19.78 -18.33
N ASN A 372 -15.88 -19.75 -19.42
CA ASN A 372 -14.90 -20.79 -19.72
C ASN A 372 -13.84 -20.92 -18.62
N GLN A 373 -13.27 -22.12 -18.46
CA GLN A 373 -12.29 -22.42 -17.41
C GLN A 373 -12.84 -22.13 -16.00
N ASN A 374 -13.94 -22.81 -15.66
CA ASN A 374 -14.55 -22.82 -14.33
C ASN A 374 -14.83 -24.28 -13.90
N GLN A 375 -15.57 -24.48 -12.82
CA GLN A 375 -15.92 -25.79 -12.27
C GLN A 375 -17.44 -26.06 -12.36
N LEU A 376 -18.12 -25.46 -13.34
CA LEU A 376 -19.57 -25.60 -13.49
C LEU A 376 -19.96 -27.02 -13.88
N ALA A 377 -20.77 -27.68 -13.05
CA ALA A 377 -21.32 -29.00 -13.33
C ALA A 377 -22.64 -28.96 -14.11
N SER A 378 -23.39 -27.87 -13.97
CA SER A 378 -24.67 -27.61 -14.64
C SER A 378 -24.88 -26.11 -14.84
N LEU A 379 -25.92 -25.74 -15.58
CA LEU A 379 -26.40 -24.36 -15.74
C LEU A 379 -27.83 -24.24 -15.19
N PRO A 380 -28.19 -23.11 -14.54
CA PRO A 380 -29.57 -22.87 -14.14
C PRO A 380 -30.48 -22.76 -15.38
N ALA A 381 -31.72 -23.22 -15.28
CA ALA A 381 -32.69 -23.18 -16.38
C ALA A 381 -32.95 -21.73 -16.84
N GLU A 382 -32.86 -20.80 -15.91
CA GLU A 382 -33.03 -19.35 -16.07
C GLU A 382 -32.01 -18.73 -17.02
N ILE A 383 -30.88 -19.38 -17.32
CA ILE A 383 -29.96 -18.89 -18.37
C ILE A 383 -30.67 -18.81 -19.74
N GLY A 384 -31.71 -19.62 -19.94
CA GLY A 384 -32.62 -19.53 -21.07
C GLY A 384 -33.50 -18.27 -21.10
N GLN A 385 -33.42 -17.38 -20.12
CA GLN A 385 -34.14 -16.10 -20.08
C GLN A 385 -33.29 -14.94 -20.63
N LEU A 386 -32.00 -15.17 -20.93
CA LEU A 386 -31.09 -14.15 -21.46
C LEU A 386 -31.33 -13.89 -22.95
N PHE A 387 -32.44 -13.24 -23.29
CA PHE A 387 -32.94 -13.08 -24.68
C PHE A 387 -31.97 -12.38 -25.62
N ASP A 388 -31.18 -11.42 -25.11
CA ASP A 388 -30.21 -10.65 -25.89
C ASP A 388 -28.81 -11.28 -25.94
N LEU A 389 -28.62 -12.47 -25.36
CA LEU A 389 -27.29 -13.09 -25.27
C LEU A 389 -26.81 -13.59 -26.63
N GLN A 390 -25.68 -13.03 -27.07
CA GLN A 390 -25.04 -13.31 -28.35
C GLN A 390 -23.84 -14.25 -28.20
N THR A 391 -23.16 -14.18 -27.06
CA THR A 391 -21.95 -14.96 -26.79
C THR A 391 -22.03 -15.59 -25.42
N LEU A 392 -21.92 -16.92 -25.39
CA LEU A 392 -21.85 -17.73 -24.17
C LEU A 392 -20.65 -18.67 -24.29
N GLU A 393 -19.56 -18.38 -23.57
CA GLU A 393 -18.36 -19.23 -23.56
C GLU A 393 -18.37 -20.14 -22.35
N LEU A 394 -18.41 -21.46 -22.59
CA LEU A 394 -18.50 -22.48 -21.54
C LEU A 394 -17.37 -23.51 -21.57
N ALA A 395 -16.44 -23.38 -22.52
CA ALA A 395 -15.34 -24.32 -22.70
C ALA A 395 -14.58 -24.58 -21.38
N GLU A 396 -14.06 -25.79 -21.22
CA GLU A 396 -13.28 -26.17 -20.02
C GLU A 396 -14.08 -26.02 -18.71
N ASN A 397 -15.34 -26.45 -18.72
CA ASN A 397 -16.14 -26.73 -17.54
C ASN A 397 -16.55 -28.22 -17.51
N PRO A 398 -16.68 -28.85 -16.33
CA PRO A 398 -17.15 -30.24 -16.20
C PRO A 398 -18.68 -30.39 -16.35
N LEU A 399 -19.27 -29.76 -17.37
CA LEU A 399 -20.72 -29.77 -17.62
C LEU A 399 -21.18 -31.17 -18.01
N LYS A 400 -22.12 -31.74 -17.25
CA LYS A 400 -22.70 -33.06 -17.53
C LYS A 400 -24.12 -32.97 -18.07
N ASP A 401 -24.94 -32.14 -17.46
CA ASP A 401 -26.36 -32.00 -17.75
C ASP A 401 -26.70 -30.55 -18.12
N ILE A 402 -26.71 -30.27 -19.43
CA ILE A 402 -27.24 -29.02 -19.99
C ILE A 402 -28.59 -29.34 -20.60
N ASP A 403 -29.64 -28.62 -20.17
CA ASP A 403 -31.00 -28.75 -20.73
C ASP A 403 -30.98 -28.59 -22.26
N GLU A 404 -31.71 -29.45 -22.96
CA GLU A 404 -31.72 -29.52 -24.42
C GLU A 404 -32.17 -28.18 -25.05
N LYS A 405 -33.07 -27.44 -24.42
CA LYS A 405 -33.49 -26.10 -24.90
C LYS A 405 -32.34 -25.10 -24.82
N ILE A 406 -31.50 -25.20 -23.79
CA ILE A 406 -30.31 -24.35 -23.62
C ILE A 406 -29.27 -24.73 -24.69
N ARG A 407 -29.04 -26.04 -24.89
CA ARG A 407 -28.12 -26.54 -25.94
C ARG A 407 -28.51 -26.04 -27.32
N GLN A 408 -29.78 -26.19 -27.70
CA GLN A 408 -30.28 -25.78 -29.01
C GLN A 408 -30.21 -24.27 -29.21
N ARG A 409 -30.58 -23.49 -28.19
CA ARG A 409 -30.55 -22.04 -28.26
C ARG A 409 -29.15 -21.49 -28.46
N PHE A 410 -28.18 -21.97 -27.69
CA PHE A 410 -26.82 -21.45 -27.68
C PHE A 410 -25.84 -22.23 -28.55
N ARG A 411 -26.31 -23.28 -29.24
CA ARG A 411 -25.53 -24.15 -30.13
C ARG A 411 -24.30 -24.77 -29.43
N LEU A 412 -24.54 -25.33 -28.24
CA LEU A 412 -23.54 -25.90 -27.34
C LEU A 412 -23.25 -27.38 -27.56
#